data_AF-A0A8H6FQK6-F1
#
_entry.id   AF-A0A8H6FQK6-F1
#
_cell.length_a   1.000
_cell.length_b   1.000
_cell.length_c   1.000
_cell.angle_alpha   90.00
_cell.angle_beta   90.00
_cell.angle_gamma   90.00
#
_symmetry.space_group_name_H-M   'P 1'
#
loop_
_entity.id
_entity.type
_entity.pdbx_description
1 polymer ?
#
loop_
_entity_poly.entity_id
_entity_poly.type
_entity_poly.pdbx_seq_one_letter_code
_entity_poly.pdbx_strand_id
1 'polypeptide(L)'
;MSLLFIVQFLMGLSILVAASRQAWAFSRDGALPFSRFFRPISQKFGYIPLRTIWGSVFLAAILGLLSLIAPAAAQALFSLAVAGNNLAWGIPIFARVVWGQKKFKPGPFYTGDRFSIPIAWGAITFLVFGTLLSMFPVEGPDPTPQNMNYTVVINSAVWFGALAYYYIDARKWFTGPKITIDTDDLTEAQQQAIAEDGLEIKGLDDAVHAKVSVDGSGSGSGSGSDVKTV
;
A
#
# COMPACT_ATOMS: atom_id res chain seq x y z
N MET A 1 -30.09 16.79 10.37
CA MET A 1 -29.95 15.34 10.10
C MET A 1 -29.76 15.01 8.62
N SER A 2 -30.57 15.55 7.70
CA SER A 2 -30.43 15.26 6.25
C SER A 2 -29.05 15.58 5.65
N LEU A 3 -28.42 16.68 6.08
CA LEU A 3 -27.05 17.02 5.64
C LEU A 3 -26.01 15.96 6.02
N LEU A 4 -26.10 15.41 7.24
CA LEU A 4 -25.17 14.37 7.71
C LEU A 4 -25.30 13.08 6.88
N PHE A 5 -26.52 12.71 6.49
CA PHE A 5 -26.75 11.56 5.62
C PHE A 5 -26.13 11.75 4.23
N ILE A 6 -26.28 12.94 3.64
CA ILE A 6 -25.69 13.27 2.34
C ILE A 6 -24.16 13.20 2.41
N VAL A 7 -23.58 13.82 3.43
CA VAL A 7 -22.11 13.82 3.62
C VAL A 7 -21.60 12.39 3.83
N GLN A 8 -22.22 11.61 4.71
CA GLN A 8 -21.79 10.24 4.98
C GLN A 8 -21.91 9.34 3.75
N PHE A 9 -22.96 9.52 2.94
CA PHE A 9 -23.14 8.79 1.69
C PHE A 9 -22.02 9.11 0.68
N LEU A 10 -21.72 10.40 0.47
CA LEU A 10 -20.66 10.83 -0.45
C LEU A 10 -19.27 10.38 0.02
N MET A 11 -18.98 10.44 1.32
CA MET A 11 -17.74 9.91 1.89
C MET A 11 -17.62 8.40 1.68
N GLY A 12 -18.71 7.65 1.91
CA GLY A 12 -18.76 6.21 1.68
C GLY A 12 -18.48 5.84 0.21
N LEU A 13 -19.06 6.57 -0.74
CA LEU A 13 -18.78 6.39 -2.17
C LEU A 13 -17.30 6.64 -2.51
N SER A 14 -16.71 7.72 -1.97
CA SER A 14 -15.30 8.05 -2.19
C SER A 14 -14.37 6.94 -1.68
N ILE A 15 -14.60 6.47 -0.46
CA ILE A 15 -13.80 5.39 0.16
C ILE A 15 -13.95 4.09 -0.63
N LEU A 16 -15.16 3.75 -1.08
CA LEU A 16 -15.41 2.54 -1.86
C LEU A 16 -14.65 2.54 -3.19
N VAL A 17 -14.60 3.69 -3.87
CA VAL A 17 -13.82 3.84 -5.11
C VAL A 17 -12.33 3.67 -4.84
N ALA A 18 -11.79 4.27 -3.77
CA ALA A 18 -10.38 4.12 -3.41
C ALA A 18 -10.04 2.67 -3.03
N ALA A 19 -10.85 2.04 -2.18
CA ALA A 19 -10.66 0.67 -1.70
C ALA A 19 -10.70 -0.35 -2.85
N SER A 20 -11.63 -0.21 -3.79
CA SER A 20 -11.71 -1.12 -4.95
C SER A 20 -10.47 -1.06 -5.84
N ARG A 21 -9.88 0.12 -6.04
CA ARG A 21 -8.63 0.28 -6.80
C ARG A 21 -7.44 -0.35 -6.09
N GLN A 22 -7.35 -0.19 -4.78
CA GLN A 22 -6.31 -0.83 -3.96
C GLN A 22 -6.45 -2.36 -3.99
N ALA A 23 -7.66 -2.87 -3.78
CA ALA A 23 -7.95 -4.30 -3.82
C ALA A 23 -7.66 -4.90 -5.21
N TRP A 24 -8.00 -4.18 -6.28
CA TRP A 24 -7.67 -4.61 -7.64
C TRP A 24 -6.15 -4.66 -7.87
N ALA A 25 -5.40 -3.65 -7.42
CA ALA A 25 -3.94 -3.66 -7.54
C ALA A 25 -3.31 -4.86 -6.82
N PHE A 26 -3.76 -5.15 -5.59
CA PHE A 26 -3.33 -6.36 -4.87
C PHE A 26 -3.74 -7.66 -5.59
N SER A 27 -4.92 -7.68 -6.19
CA SER A 27 -5.36 -8.83 -7.00
C SER A 27 -4.54 -9.02 -8.27
N ARG A 28 -4.07 -7.94 -8.90
CA ARG A 28 -3.19 -7.98 -10.09
C ARG A 28 -1.84 -8.57 -9.73
N ASP A 29 -1.30 -8.18 -8.58
CA ASP A 29 -0.01 -8.67 -8.07
C ASP A 29 -0.13 -10.08 -7.46
N GLY A 30 -1.34 -10.63 -7.42
CA GLY A 30 -1.63 -11.96 -6.91
C GLY A 30 -1.78 -12.05 -5.39
N ALA A 31 -1.63 -10.94 -4.67
CA ALA A 31 -1.55 -10.87 -3.21
C ALA A 31 -2.81 -11.34 -2.46
N LEU A 32 -3.99 -11.31 -3.12
CA LEU A 32 -5.26 -11.66 -2.50
C LEU A 32 -5.61 -13.16 -2.66
N PRO A 33 -6.23 -13.78 -1.64
CA PRO A 33 -6.91 -15.05 -1.85
C PRO A 33 -8.00 -14.87 -2.92
N PHE A 34 -8.08 -15.80 -3.88
CA PHE A 34 -8.93 -15.69 -5.07
C PHE A 34 -8.56 -14.54 -6.04
N SER A 35 -7.29 -14.12 -6.08
CA SER A 35 -6.79 -13.10 -7.01
C SER A 35 -7.18 -13.33 -8.47
N ARG A 36 -7.31 -14.59 -8.92
CA ARG A 36 -7.78 -14.92 -10.28
C ARG A 36 -9.22 -14.46 -10.56
N PHE A 37 -10.07 -14.42 -9.55
CA PHE A 37 -11.47 -13.97 -9.67
C PHE A 37 -11.60 -12.46 -9.67
N PHE A 38 -10.80 -11.76 -8.86
CA PHE A 38 -10.84 -10.31 -8.68
C PHE A 38 -9.98 -9.52 -9.68
N ARG A 39 -9.00 -10.17 -10.34
CA ARG A 39 -8.09 -9.55 -11.32
C ARG A 39 -8.79 -9.03 -12.59
N PRO A 40 -9.81 -9.69 -13.18
CA PRO A 40 -10.40 -9.23 -14.43
C PRO A 40 -11.09 -7.86 -14.29
N ILE A 41 -10.70 -6.92 -15.17
CA ILE A 41 -11.36 -5.63 -15.31
C ILE A 41 -12.45 -5.72 -16.40
N SER A 42 -13.58 -5.05 -16.18
CA SER A 42 -14.59 -4.89 -17.22
C SER A 42 -14.18 -3.81 -18.22
N GLN A 43 -13.93 -4.19 -19.48
CA GLN A 43 -13.62 -3.25 -20.56
C GLN A 43 -14.85 -2.47 -21.06
N LYS A 44 -16.06 -3.01 -20.84
CA LYS A 44 -17.32 -2.40 -21.30
C LYS A 44 -17.69 -1.10 -20.58
N PHE A 45 -17.17 -0.90 -19.36
CA PHE A 45 -17.54 0.22 -18.49
C PHE A 45 -16.32 1.07 -18.12
N GLY A 46 -15.43 1.36 -19.09
CA GLY A 46 -14.30 2.28 -18.87
C GLY A 46 -13.26 1.77 -17.87
N TYR A 47 -12.91 0.48 -17.94
CA TYR A 47 -11.87 -0.15 -17.12
C TYR A 47 -12.15 -0.15 -15.60
N ILE A 48 -13.42 -0.27 -15.21
CA ILE A 48 -13.81 -0.34 -13.79
C ILE A 48 -13.70 -1.79 -13.25
N PRO A 49 -13.05 -2.00 -12.09
CA PRO A 49 -12.90 -3.33 -11.48
C PRO A 49 -14.17 -3.74 -10.69
N LEU A 50 -15.29 -3.94 -11.38
CA LEU A 50 -16.62 -4.20 -10.79
C LEU A 50 -16.65 -5.31 -9.73
N ARG A 51 -15.89 -6.39 -9.93
CA ARG A 51 -15.84 -7.52 -8.99
C ARG A 51 -15.26 -7.13 -7.63
N THR A 52 -14.22 -6.29 -7.62
CA THR A 52 -13.61 -5.78 -6.38
C THR A 52 -14.50 -4.77 -5.67
N ILE A 53 -15.29 -3.99 -6.41
CA ILE A 53 -16.30 -3.08 -5.85
C ILE A 53 -17.35 -3.89 -5.09
N TRP A 54 -17.98 -4.87 -5.74
CA TRP A 54 -18.98 -5.71 -5.09
C TRP A 54 -18.41 -6.53 -3.93
N GLY A 55 -17.18 -7.02 -4.04
CA GLY A 55 -16.48 -7.68 -2.93
C GLY A 55 -16.30 -6.75 -1.72
N SER A 56 -15.92 -5.49 -1.96
CA SER A 56 -15.76 -4.48 -0.90
C SER A 56 -17.11 -4.09 -0.27
N VAL A 57 -18.16 -3.93 -1.09
CA VAL A 57 -19.53 -3.65 -0.60
C VAL A 57 -20.04 -4.81 0.26
N PHE A 58 -19.86 -6.05 -0.20
CA PHE A 58 -20.31 -7.23 0.54
C PHE A 58 -19.59 -7.37 1.88
N LEU A 59 -18.27 -7.18 1.89
CA LEU A 59 -17.49 -7.21 3.14
C LEU A 59 -17.89 -6.07 4.08
N ALA A 60 -18.08 -4.86 3.56
CA ALA A 60 -18.56 -3.72 4.35
C ALA A 60 -19.96 -3.96 4.92
N ALA A 61 -20.86 -4.60 4.18
CA ALA A 61 -22.20 -4.96 4.65
C ALA A 61 -22.13 -5.98 5.79
N ILE A 62 -21.26 -7.00 5.70
CA ILE A 62 -21.05 -7.97 6.78
C ILE A 62 -20.52 -7.29 8.04
N LEU A 63 -19.52 -6.42 7.91
CA LEU A 63 -18.98 -5.66 9.05
C LEU A 63 -20.01 -4.68 9.62
N GLY A 64 -20.86 -4.09 8.76
CA GLY A 64 -21.95 -3.22 9.19
C GLY A 64 -23.02 -3.96 9.99
N LEU A 65 -23.34 -5.21 9.61
CA LEU A 65 -24.26 -6.06 10.37
C LEU A 65 -23.71 -6.38 11.77
N LEU A 66 -22.40 -6.56 11.93
CA LEU A 66 -21.77 -6.80 13.23
C LEU A 66 -22.03 -5.63 14.21
N SER A 67 -22.04 -4.39 13.70
CA SER A 67 -22.33 -3.19 14.49
C SER A 67 -23.76 -3.14 15.03
N LEU A 68 -24.71 -3.90 14.45
CA LEU A 68 -26.09 -3.97 14.92
C LEU A 68 -26.30 -4.98 16.05
N ILE A 69 -25.36 -5.90 16.26
CA ILE A 69 -25.51 -7.00 17.22
C ILE A 69 -25.26 -6.52 18.66
N ALA A 70 -24.14 -5.81 18.88
CA ALA A 70 -23.73 -5.39 20.20
C ALA A 70 -23.01 -4.03 20.17
N PRO A 71 -23.29 -3.12 21.12
CA PRO A 71 -22.59 -1.84 21.24
C PRO A 71 -21.07 -2.01 21.39
N ALA A 72 -20.62 -3.00 22.17
CA ALA A 72 -19.20 -3.33 22.32
C ALA A 72 -18.55 -3.71 20.99
N ALA A 73 -19.25 -4.47 20.14
CA ALA A 73 -18.73 -4.87 18.84
C ALA A 73 -18.60 -3.68 17.88
N ALA A 74 -19.57 -2.76 17.88
CA ALA A 74 -19.51 -1.53 17.10
C ALA A 74 -18.35 -0.63 17.54
N GLN A 75 -18.18 -0.40 18.84
CA GLN A 75 -17.06 0.38 19.37
C GLN A 75 -15.71 -0.26 19.03
N ALA A 76 -15.65 -1.59 19.10
CA ALA A 76 -14.43 -2.30 18.78
C ALA A 76 -14.05 -2.18 17.29
N LEU A 77 -15.05 -2.20 16.39
CA LEU A 77 -14.87 -2.02 14.95
C LEU A 77 -14.39 -0.61 14.60
N PHE A 78 -14.98 0.43 15.19
CA PHE A 78 -14.54 1.82 14.95
C PHE A 78 -13.12 2.05 15.45
N SER A 79 -12.78 1.53 16.61
CA SER A 79 -11.43 1.62 17.17
C SER A 79 -10.40 0.81 16.35
N LEU A 80 -10.81 -0.33 15.77
CA LEU A 80 -10.02 -1.09 14.81
C LEU A 80 -9.75 -0.29 13.53
N ALA A 81 -10.71 0.46 13.01
CA ALA A 81 -10.51 1.30 11.83
C ALA A 81 -9.43 2.38 12.07
N VAL A 82 -9.44 3.01 13.25
CA VAL A 82 -8.43 4.01 13.64
C VAL A 82 -7.05 3.36 13.82
N ALA A 83 -6.97 2.26 14.57
CA ALA A 83 -5.73 1.54 14.81
C ALA A 83 -5.10 1.01 13.50
N GLY A 84 -5.92 0.42 12.62
CA GLY A 84 -5.50 -0.06 11.32
C GLY A 84 -5.01 1.06 10.40
N ASN A 85 -5.66 2.22 10.41
CA ASN A 85 -5.22 3.39 9.64
C ASN A 85 -3.89 3.95 10.17
N ASN A 86 -3.72 4.07 11.49
CA ASN A 86 -2.47 4.49 12.10
C ASN A 86 -1.32 3.54 11.74
N LEU A 87 -1.58 2.23 11.76
CA LEU A 87 -0.61 1.23 11.34
C LEU A 87 -0.26 1.35 9.85
N ALA A 88 -1.26 1.53 8.98
CA ALA A 88 -1.07 1.70 7.54
C ALA A 88 -0.23 2.95 7.19
N TRP A 89 -0.34 4.02 7.97
CA TRP A 89 0.52 5.20 7.85
C TRP A 89 1.89 4.99 8.49
N GLY A 90 1.96 4.29 9.62
CA GLY A 90 3.19 4.06 10.38
C GLY A 90 4.16 3.13 9.66
N ILE A 91 3.68 2.04 9.05
CA ILE A 91 4.52 1.04 8.38
C ILE A 91 5.43 1.65 7.30
N PRO A 92 4.96 2.42 6.30
CA PRO A 92 5.83 2.98 5.27
C PRO A 92 6.83 4.00 5.84
N ILE A 93 6.42 4.79 6.84
CA ILE A 93 7.32 5.74 7.51
C ILE A 93 8.43 4.98 8.24
N PHE A 94 8.08 3.93 8.98
CA PHE A 94 9.02 3.06 9.67
C PHE A 94 9.95 2.34 8.69
N ALA A 95 9.41 1.76 7.61
CA ALA A 95 10.20 1.07 6.61
C ALA A 95 11.20 2.00 5.92
N ARG A 96 10.80 3.25 5.64
CA ARG A 96 11.70 4.29 5.12
C ARG A 96 12.85 4.57 6.08
N VAL A 97 12.57 4.75 7.37
CA VAL A 97 13.57 5.12 8.37
C VAL A 97 14.54 3.97 8.67
N VAL A 98 14.08 2.71 8.63
CA VAL A 98 14.92 1.55 9.00
C VAL A 98 15.67 0.98 7.79
N TRP A 99 14.98 0.73 6.68
CA TRP A 99 15.56 0.05 5.51
C TRP A 99 15.74 0.97 4.30
N GLY A 100 14.86 1.96 4.15
CA GLY A 100 14.76 2.78 2.94
C GLY A 100 15.69 3.98 2.85
N GLN A 101 16.48 4.30 3.88
CA GLN A 101 17.27 5.55 3.89
C GLN A 101 18.23 5.67 2.69
N LYS A 102 18.83 4.56 2.26
CA LYS A 102 19.78 4.53 1.13
C LYS A 102 19.10 4.55 -0.24
N LYS A 103 17.82 4.16 -0.32
CA LYS A 103 17.02 4.12 -1.57
C LYS A 103 16.08 5.32 -1.71
N PHE A 104 16.09 6.23 -0.73
CA PHE A 104 15.18 7.36 -0.72
C PHE A 104 15.69 8.47 -1.65
N LYS A 105 14.97 8.70 -2.74
CA LYS A 105 15.19 9.84 -3.65
C LYS A 105 14.43 11.07 -3.11
N PRO A 106 15.11 12.16 -2.72
CA PRO A 106 14.45 13.35 -2.19
C PRO A 106 13.55 14.03 -3.24
N GLY A 107 12.34 14.42 -2.84
CA GLY A 107 11.45 15.24 -3.67
C GLY A 107 11.84 16.73 -3.66
N PRO A 108 11.16 17.57 -4.47
CA PRO A 108 11.41 19.02 -4.54
C PRO A 108 11.31 19.74 -3.19
N PHE A 109 10.52 19.17 -2.27
CA PHE A 109 10.47 19.57 -0.88
C PHE A 109 11.06 18.48 0.00
N TYR A 110 12.27 18.70 0.50
CA TYR A 110 12.96 17.80 1.43
C TYR A 110 13.50 18.57 2.63
N THR A 111 13.15 18.13 3.83
CA THR A 111 13.57 18.74 5.11
C THR A 111 15.02 18.41 5.50
N GLY A 112 15.78 17.78 4.61
CA GLY A 112 17.16 17.37 4.84
C GLY A 112 17.28 16.14 5.75
N ASP A 113 18.42 15.47 5.72
CA ASP A 113 18.66 14.24 6.50
C ASP A 113 18.61 14.48 8.01
N ARG A 114 18.96 15.70 8.44
CA ARG A 114 19.01 16.08 9.87
C ARG A 114 17.64 16.20 10.53
N PHE A 115 16.63 16.72 9.83
CA PHE A 115 15.28 16.90 10.38
C PHE A 115 14.31 15.82 9.91
N SER A 116 14.55 15.20 8.75
CA SER A 116 13.67 14.15 8.22
C SER A 116 13.57 12.94 9.15
N ILE A 117 14.68 12.51 9.75
CA ILE A 117 14.72 11.31 10.61
C ILE A 117 14.03 11.56 11.97
N PRO A 118 14.33 12.63 12.73
CA PRO A 118 13.63 12.89 13.99
C PRO A 118 12.12 13.13 13.82
N ILE A 119 11.71 13.83 12.76
CA ILE A 119 10.29 14.05 12.45
C ILE A 119 9.60 12.71 12.19
N ALA A 120 10.23 11.81 11.44
CA ALA A 120 9.68 10.49 11.17
C ALA A 120 9.55 9.64 12.45
N TRP A 121 10.55 9.65 13.34
CA TRP A 121 10.44 8.98 14.64
C TRP A 121 9.36 9.61 15.55
N GLY A 122 9.23 10.94 15.55
CA GLY A 122 8.17 11.64 16.25
C GLY A 122 6.78 11.21 15.74
N ALA A 123 6.62 11.15 14.42
CA ALA A 123 5.38 10.67 13.79
C ALA A 123 5.07 9.22 14.16
N ILE A 124 6.06 8.31 14.08
CA ILE A 124 5.88 6.89 14.46
C ILE A 124 5.46 6.80 15.93
N THR A 125 6.15 7.52 16.82
CA THR A 125 5.84 7.52 18.26
C THR A 125 4.42 8.01 18.51
N PHE A 126 4.00 9.08 17.84
CA PHE A 126 2.64 9.61 17.95
C PHE A 126 1.58 8.65 17.40
N LEU A 127 1.85 7.97 16.27
CA LEU A 127 0.95 6.97 15.72
C LEU A 127 0.81 5.73 16.63
N VAL A 128 1.91 5.28 17.24
CA VAL A 128 1.90 4.21 18.23
C VAL A 128 1.11 4.64 19.47
N PHE A 129 1.35 5.84 19.96
CA PHE A 129 0.60 6.42 21.07
C PHE A 129 -0.91 6.47 20.79
N GLY A 130 -1.31 7.00 19.63
CA GLY A 130 -2.71 7.06 19.22
C GLY A 130 -3.36 5.67 19.04
N THR A 131 -2.58 4.68 18.61
CA THR A 131 -3.03 3.28 18.51
C THR A 131 -3.25 2.64 19.87
N LEU A 132 -2.38 2.93 20.85
CA LEU A 132 -2.59 2.46 22.23
C LEU A 132 -3.80 3.14 22.87
N LEU A 133 -3.96 4.46 22.65
CA LEU A 133 -5.11 5.20 23.14
C LEU A 133 -6.43 4.67 22.59
N SER A 134 -6.50 4.30 21.31
CA SER A 134 -7.73 3.75 20.72
C SER A 134 -8.11 2.37 21.26
N MET A 135 -7.20 1.67 21.95
CA MET A 135 -7.47 0.38 22.59
C MET A 135 -8.00 0.52 24.03
N PHE A 136 -7.91 1.70 24.64
CA PHE A 136 -8.45 1.92 25.99
C PHE A 136 -9.98 2.07 25.98
N PRO A 137 -10.66 1.63 27.06
CA PRO A 137 -12.09 1.88 27.25
C PRO A 137 -12.35 3.36 27.53
N VAL A 138 -13.43 3.90 26.94
CA VAL A 138 -13.80 5.33 27.04
C VAL A 138 -14.34 5.69 28.43
N GLU A 139 -14.94 4.73 29.14
CA GLU A 139 -15.59 4.94 30.44
C GLU A 139 -14.63 4.92 31.65
N GLY A 140 -13.32 4.72 31.43
CA GLY A 140 -12.30 4.73 32.48
C GLY A 140 -11.93 3.34 33.03
N PRO A 141 -11.28 3.27 34.21
CA PRO A 141 -10.89 2.01 34.86
C PRO A 141 -12.12 1.19 35.27
N ASP A 142 -12.02 -0.14 35.25
CA ASP A 142 -13.08 -1.11 35.59
C ASP A 142 -14.31 -1.13 34.64
N PRO A 143 -14.12 -1.32 33.32
CA PRO A 143 -15.25 -1.50 32.41
C PRO A 143 -16.02 -2.79 32.72
N THR A 144 -17.34 -2.71 32.67
CA THR A 144 -18.18 -3.92 32.65
C THR A 144 -17.89 -4.75 31.38
N PRO A 145 -18.09 -6.08 31.37
CA PRO A 145 -17.87 -6.90 30.18
C PRO A 145 -18.63 -6.43 28.93
N GLN A 146 -19.75 -5.73 29.12
CA GLN A 146 -20.60 -5.16 28.09
C GLN A 146 -20.05 -3.83 27.52
N ASN A 147 -19.22 -3.11 28.29
CA ASN A 147 -18.66 -1.80 27.91
C ASN A 147 -17.14 -1.88 27.62
N MET A 148 -16.53 -3.06 27.78
CA MET A 148 -15.11 -3.24 27.52
C MET A 148 -14.78 -3.09 26.03
N ASN A 149 -13.71 -2.35 25.75
CA ASN A 149 -13.20 -2.20 24.40
C ASN A 149 -12.38 -3.45 23.99
N TYR A 150 -13.01 -4.39 23.28
CA TYR A 150 -12.36 -5.63 22.81
C TYR A 150 -11.41 -5.43 21.61
N THR A 151 -11.18 -4.19 21.19
CA THR A 151 -10.30 -3.83 20.06
C THR A 151 -8.90 -4.40 20.19
N VAL A 152 -8.33 -4.49 21.39
CA VAL A 152 -6.98 -5.06 21.57
C VAL A 152 -6.92 -6.51 21.10
N VAL A 153 -7.93 -7.32 21.42
CA VAL A 153 -8.00 -8.73 21.05
C VAL A 153 -8.25 -8.86 19.55
N ILE A 154 -9.21 -8.09 19.02
CA ILE A 154 -9.56 -8.13 17.61
C ILE A 154 -8.40 -7.65 16.73
N ASN A 155 -7.75 -6.53 17.07
CA ASN A 155 -6.57 -6.03 16.33
C ASN A 155 -5.44 -7.05 16.36
N SER A 156 -5.12 -7.59 17.53
CA SER A 156 -4.08 -8.60 17.66
C SER A 156 -4.39 -9.79 16.77
N ALA A 157 -5.62 -10.32 16.80
CA ALA A 157 -6.03 -11.43 15.95
C ALA A 157 -5.89 -11.11 14.45
N VAL A 158 -6.31 -9.91 14.02
CA VAL A 158 -6.21 -9.50 12.61
C VAL A 158 -4.76 -9.33 12.17
N TRP A 159 -3.93 -8.64 12.97
CA TRP A 159 -2.54 -8.36 12.62
C TRP A 159 -1.67 -9.61 12.69
N PHE A 160 -1.79 -10.41 13.76
CA PHE A 160 -1.08 -11.68 13.86
C PHE A 160 -1.58 -12.68 12.83
N GLY A 161 -2.89 -12.69 12.52
CA GLY A 161 -3.44 -13.52 11.46
C GLY A 161 -2.86 -13.16 10.09
N ALA A 162 -2.76 -11.87 9.78
CA ALA A 162 -2.13 -11.39 8.55
C ALA A 162 -0.64 -11.76 8.47
N LEU A 163 0.10 -11.59 9.57
CA LEU A 163 1.51 -11.99 9.66
C LEU A 163 1.68 -13.51 9.52
N ALA A 164 0.84 -14.30 10.18
CA ALA A 164 0.87 -15.76 10.10
C ALA A 164 0.58 -16.22 8.67
N TYR A 165 -0.44 -15.67 8.02
CA TYR A 165 -0.73 -15.94 6.60
C TYR A 165 0.48 -15.63 5.71
N TYR A 166 1.15 -14.48 5.95
CA TYR A 166 2.35 -14.11 5.21
C TYR A 166 3.49 -15.12 5.41
N TYR A 167 3.78 -15.48 6.66
CA TYR A 167 4.88 -16.39 6.99
C TYR A 167 4.64 -17.83 6.54
N ILE A 168 3.41 -18.31 6.62
CA ILE A 168 3.06 -19.71 6.30
C ILE A 168 3.00 -19.93 4.79
N ASP A 169 2.36 -19.02 4.06
CA ASP A 169 2.01 -19.23 2.66
C ASP A 169 2.51 -18.09 1.75
N ALA A 170 2.12 -16.84 2.02
CA ALA A 170 2.33 -15.75 1.05
C ALA A 170 3.81 -15.49 0.71
N ARG A 171 4.74 -15.68 1.66
CA ARG A 171 6.18 -15.51 1.41
C ARG A 171 6.76 -16.47 0.36
N LYS A 172 6.08 -17.58 0.06
CA LYS A 172 6.57 -18.61 -0.86
C LYS A 172 6.23 -18.30 -2.32
N TRP A 173 5.20 -17.51 -2.58
CA TRP A 173 4.67 -17.28 -3.93
C TRP A 173 4.47 -15.80 -4.28
N PHE A 174 4.47 -14.89 -3.30
CA PHE A 174 4.31 -13.46 -3.56
C PHE A 174 5.61 -12.86 -4.11
N THR A 175 5.55 -12.41 -5.37
CA THR A 175 6.70 -11.97 -6.16
C THR A 175 6.83 -10.43 -6.24
N GLY A 176 6.21 -9.71 -5.30
CA GLY A 176 6.24 -8.25 -5.29
C GLY A 176 5.37 -7.59 -6.39
N PRO A 177 5.44 -6.26 -6.53
CA PRO A 177 4.64 -5.52 -7.50
C PRO A 177 5.00 -5.91 -8.94
N LYS A 178 4.02 -6.38 -9.72
CA LYS A 178 4.23 -6.75 -11.12
C LYS A 178 3.92 -5.56 -12.01
N ILE A 179 4.94 -5.00 -12.65
CA ILE A 179 4.77 -3.92 -13.64
C ILE A 179 4.03 -4.51 -14.86
N THR A 180 2.97 -3.82 -15.30
CA THR A 180 2.12 -4.22 -16.46
C THR A 180 2.26 -3.21 -17.61
N ILE A 181 3.32 -2.42 -17.60
CA ILE A 181 3.65 -1.48 -18.67
C ILE A 181 4.54 -2.23 -19.65
N ASP A 182 4.26 -2.10 -20.95
CA ASP A 182 5.13 -2.65 -21.99
C ASP A 182 6.47 -1.91 -21.94
N THR A 183 7.58 -2.64 -21.88
CA THR A 183 8.91 -2.04 -21.76
C THR A 183 9.26 -1.13 -22.94
N ASP A 184 8.59 -1.37 -24.07
CA ASP A 184 8.77 -0.69 -25.34
C ASP A 184 8.15 0.73 -25.35
N ASP A 185 7.18 1.00 -24.45
CA ASP A 185 6.55 2.32 -24.28
C ASP A 185 7.26 3.19 -23.21
N LEU A 186 8.30 2.67 -22.56
CA LEU A 186 9.01 3.39 -21.51
C LEU A 186 10.00 4.39 -22.11
N THR A 187 9.91 5.66 -21.67
CA THR A 187 10.94 6.66 -22.00
C THR A 187 12.29 6.23 -21.40
N GLU A 188 13.42 6.62 -22.00
CA GLU A 188 14.76 6.25 -21.50
C GLU A 188 14.96 6.62 -20.02
N ALA A 189 14.41 7.75 -19.58
CA ALA A 189 14.41 8.17 -18.18
C ALA A 189 13.62 7.23 -17.25
N GLN A 190 12.53 6.63 -17.74
CA GLN A 190 11.72 5.67 -17.00
C GLN A 190 12.43 4.31 -16.94
N GLN A 191 13.08 3.89 -18.03
CA GLN A 191 13.88 2.65 -18.05
C GLN A 191 15.06 2.73 -17.07
N GLN A 192 15.77 3.86 -17.04
CA GLN A 192 16.84 4.11 -16.07
C GLN A 192 16.34 4.14 -14.63
N ALA A 193 15.21 4.80 -14.35
CA ALA A 193 14.62 4.81 -13.02
C ALA A 193 14.23 3.40 -12.53
N ILE A 194 13.71 2.56 -13.41
CA ILE A 194 13.33 1.18 -13.05
C ILE A 194 14.57 0.28 -12.85
N ALA A 195 15.60 0.47 -13.68
CA ALA A 195 16.88 -0.23 -13.53
C ALA A 195 17.60 0.15 -12.21
N GLU A 196 17.58 1.43 -11.83
CA GLU A 196 18.10 1.90 -10.54
C GLU A 196 17.31 1.37 -9.33
N ASP A 197 15.99 1.24 -9.47
CA ASP A 197 15.12 0.75 -8.39
C ASP A 197 15.23 -0.78 -8.19
N GLY A 198 15.91 -1.48 -9.11
CA GLY A 198 16.23 -2.91 -9.01
C GLY A 198 14.99 -3.81 -9.13
N LEU A 199 13.99 -3.39 -9.91
CA LEU A 199 12.77 -4.15 -10.14
C LEU A 199 12.99 -5.17 -11.27
N GLU A 200 12.75 -6.45 -11.00
CA GLU A 200 12.83 -7.51 -12.03
C GLU A 200 11.69 -7.32 -13.06
N ILE A 201 12.04 -6.79 -14.24
CA ILE A 201 11.14 -6.77 -15.39
C ILE A 201 11.55 -7.86 -16.37
N LYS A 202 10.66 -8.84 -16.59
CA LYS A 202 10.80 -9.80 -17.70
C LYS A 202 10.91 -9.03 -19.02
N GLY A 203 12.08 -9.10 -19.68
CA GLY A 203 12.38 -8.46 -20.97
C GLY A 203 13.34 -7.27 -20.89
N LEU A 204 13.59 -6.71 -19.70
CA LEU A 204 14.57 -5.63 -19.55
C LEU A 204 16.01 -6.18 -19.46
N ASP A 205 16.18 -7.38 -18.90
CA ASP A 205 17.48 -8.05 -18.83
C ASP A 205 18.06 -8.29 -20.23
N ASP A 206 17.23 -8.68 -21.20
CA ASP A 206 17.64 -8.88 -22.60
C ASP A 206 18.01 -7.55 -23.28
N ALA A 207 17.29 -6.47 -23.00
CA ALA A 207 17.58 -5.13 -23.54
C ALA A 207 18.83 -4.49 -22.93
N VAL A 208 19.06 -4.69 -21.63
CA VAL A 208 20.25 -4.22 -20.92
C VAL A 208 21.48 -5.03 -21.32
N HIS A 209 21.37 -6.37 -21.42
CA HIS A 209 22.45 -7.21 -21.93
C HIS A 209 22.77 -6.95 -23.40
N ALA A 210 21.77 -6.64 -24.23
CA ALA A 210 21.99 -6.20 -25.61
C ALA A 210 22.76 -4.86 -25.65
N LYS A 211 22.40 -3.85 -24.83
CA LYS A 211 23.14 -2.58 -24.77
C LYS A 211 24.57 -2.73 -24.23
N VAL A 212 24.79 -3.53 -23.20
CA VAL A 212 26.15 -3.81 -22.67
C VAL A 212 27.01 -4.54 -23.71
N SER A 213 26.43 -5.41 -24.55
CA SER A 213 27.16 -6.06 -25.65
C SER A 213 27.51 -5.11 -26.79
N VAL A 214 26.66 -4.10 -27.06
CA VAL A 214 26.90 -3.08 -28.08
C VAL A 214 28.01 -2.13 -27.61
N ASP A 215 27.95 -1.62 -26.38
CA ASP A 215 28.98 -0.69 -25.85
C ASP A 215 30.32 -1.39 -25.54
N GLY A 216 30.31 -2.68 -25.20
CA GLY A 216 31.53 -3.47 -24.98
C GLY A 216 32.32 -3.76 -26.26
N SER A 217 31.72 -3.61 -27.44
CA SER A 217 32.34 -3.93 -28.73
C SER A 217 32.97 -2.73 -29.45
N GLY A 218 32.83 -1.52 -28.92
CA GLY A 218 33.25 -0.27 -29.57
C GLY A 218 34.56 0.38 -29.08
N SER A 219 35.22 -0.15 -28.04
CA SER A 219 36.46 0.47 -27.51
C SER A 219 37.72 -0.08 -28.19
N GLY A 220 37.90 0.29 -29.46
CA GLY A 220 39.07 -0.10 -30.25
C GLY A 220 39.42 0.89 -31.35
N SER A 221 40.24 1.88 -31.01
CA SER A 221 41.10 2.70 -31.88
C SER A 221 40.48 3.86 -32.70
N GLY A 222 41.09 5.05 -32.59
CA GLY A 222 41.17 6.00 -33.70
C GLY A 222 40.76 7.46 -33.46
N SER A 223 41.66 8.26 -32.87
CA SER A 223 42.08 9.60 -33.34
C SER A 223 41.06 10.63 -33.85
N GLY A 224 40.98 11.77 -33.13
CA GLY A 224 41.21 13.11 -33.73
C GLY A 224 40.04 13.89 -34.34
N SER A 225 39.88 15.14 -33.85
CA SER A 225 39.29 16.32 -34.52
C SER A 225 37.89 16.21 -35.14
N ASP A 226 36.88 16.92 -34.61
CA ASP A 226 36.60 18.30 -35.03
C ASP A 226 35.36 18.92 -34.37
N VAL A 227 35.42 20.25 -34.32
CA VAL A 227 34.40 21.23 -33.92
C VAL A 227 33.20 21.21 -34.89
N LYS A 228 31.95 21.28 -34.39
CA LYS A 228 30.92 22.30 -34.74
C LYS A 228 29.51 22.00 -34.19
N THR A 229 28.99 23.01 -33.49
CA THR A 229 27.65 23.61 -33.52
C THR A 229 26.60 22.98 -34.45
N VAL A 230 25.41 22.67 -33.93
CA VAL A 230 24.13 23.43 -33.97
C VAL A 230 23.15 22.77 -33.00
#